data_AF-A0A847AXS2-F1
#
_entry.id   AF-A0A847AXS2-F1
#
_cell.length_a   1.000
_cell.length_b   1.000
_cell.length_c   1.000
_cell.angle_alpha   90.00
_cell.angle_beta   90.00
_cell.angle_gamma   90.00
#
_symmetry.space_group_name_H-M   'P 1'
#
loop_
_entity.id
_entity.type
_entity.pdbx_description
1 polymer ?
#
loop_
_entity_poly.entity_id
_entity_poly.type
_entity_poly.pdbx_seq_one_letter_code
_entity_poly.pdbx_strand_id
1 'polypeptide(L)' 'IVSYALCGFANFSSIAIQIGGIGGIAPSRTKDLAKLGLGAMLAGVIASAQTAAVAGVMFGIADKLGIQLVALI' A
#
# COMPACT_ATOMS: atom_id res chain seq x y z
N ILE A 1 11.85 -1.91 6.81
CA ILE A 1 11.14 -0.64 6.52
C ILE A 1 10.92 -0.46 5.01
N VAL A 2 11.99 -0.27 4.20
CA VAL A 2 11.85 -0.02 2.74
C VAL A 2 11.07 -1.12 2.01
N SER A 3 11.32 -2.40 2.31
CA SER A 3 10.57 -3.52 1.70
C SER A 3 9.06 -3.40 1.92
N TYR A 4 8.63 -3.00 3.12
CA TYR A 4 7.21 -2.79 3.45
C TYR A 4 6.64 -1.51 2.87
N ALA A 5 7.47 -0.46 2.75
CA ALA A 5 7.04 0.79 2.12
C ALA A 5 6.80 0.61 0.61
N LEU A 6 7.54 -0.28 -0.04
CA LEU A 6 7.46 -0.56 -1.48
C LEU A 6 6.54 -1.73 -1.84
N CYS A 7 6.01 -2.51 -0.89
CA CYS A 7 5.18 -3.68 -1.21
C CYS A 7 3.77 -3.34 -1.73
N GLY A 8 3.45 -2.06 -1.91
CA GLY A 8 2.14 -1.59 -2.36
C GLY A 8 2.12 -1.20 -3.85
N PHE A 9 0.97 -1.42 -4.49
CA PHE A 9 0.70 -0.95 -5.86
C PHE A 9 0.20 0.51 -5.91
N ALA A 10 0.59 1.38 -4.98
CA ALA A 10 0.09 2.75 -4.93
C ALA A 10 0.86 3.66 -5.91
N ASN A 11 0.44 3.69 -7.17
CA ASN A 11 1.05 4.51 -8.22
C ASN A 11 0.02 4.92 -9.30
N PHE A 12 0.41 5.82 -10.20
CA PHE A 12 -0.47 6.33 -11.26
C PHE A 12 -1.00 5.25 -12.21
N SER A 13 -0.18 4.25 -12.56
CA SER A 13 -0.61 3.16 -13.44
C SER A 13 -1.69 2.30 -12.79
N SER A 14 -1.60 2.07 -11.48
CA SER A 14 -2.60 1.33 -10.73
C SER A 14 -3.96 2.02 -10.70
N ILE A 15 -4.01 3.36 -10.76
CA ILE A 15 -5.28 4.09 -10.91
C ILE A 15 -5.96 3.66 -12.23
N ALA A 16 -5.21 3.66 -13.33
CA ALA A 16 -5.73 3.24 -14.63
C ALA A 16 -6.14 1.76 -14.63
N ILE A 17 -5.36 0.88 -13.99
CA ILE A 17 -5.69 -0.55 -13.82
C ILE A 17 -7.03 -0.70 -13.08
N GLN A 18 -7.24 0.03 -11.99
CA GLN A 18 -8.49 -0.06 -11.21
C GLN A 18 -9.68 0.53 -11.97
N ILE A 19 -9.49 1.63 -12.71
CA ILE A 19 -10.54 2.19 -13.58
C ILE A 19 -10.90 1.21 -14.69
N GLY A 20 -9.91 0.58 -15.34
CA GLY A 20 -10.16 -0.40 -16.40
C GLY A 20 -10.78 -1.71 -15.89
N GLY A 21 -10.25 -2.25 -14.79
CA GLY A 21 -10.73 -3.50 -14.19
C GLY A 21 -12.11 -3.35 -13.57
N ILE A 22 -12.27 -2.44 -12.60
CA ILE A 22 -13.56 -2.25 -11.92
C ILE A 22 -14.56 -1.56 -12.86
N GLY A 23 -14.12 -0.63 -13.71
CA GLY A 23 -14.99 0.00 -14.70
C GLY A 23 -15.50 -0.98 -15.76
N GLY A 24 -14.75 -2.02 -16.10
CA GLY A 24 -15.23 -3.11 -16.96
C GLY A 24 -16.35 -3.94 -16.30
N ILE A 25 -16.30 -4.12 -14.97
CA ILE A 25 -17.31 -4.86 -14.19
C ILE A 25 -18.53 -3.97 -13.88
N ALA A 26 -18.31 -2.69 -13.60
CA ALA A 26 -19.33 -1.71 -13.24
C ALA A 26 -19.18 -0.42 -14.06
N PRO A 27 -19.61 -0.41 -15.34
CA PRO A 27 -19.39 0.72 -16.26
C PRO A 27 -19.98 2.04 -15.77
N SER A 28 -21.13 1.99 -15.11
CA SER A 28 -21.80 3.16 -14.53
C SER A 28 -21.00 3.84 -13.42
N ARG A 29 -20.01 3.16 -12.83
CA ARG A 29 -19.18 3.65 -11.72
C ARG A 29 -17.82 4.19 -12.16
N THR A 30 -17.47 4.10 -13.44
CA THR A 30 -16.17 4.54 -13.98
C THR A 30 -15.84 6.00 -13.61
N LYS A 31 -16.84 6.88 -13.61
CA LYS A 31 -16.66 8.30 -13.21
C LYS A 31 -16.31 8.45 -11.73
N ASP A 32 -16.93 7.65 -10.86
CA ASP A 32 -16.61 7.65 -9.43
C ASP A 32 -15.18 7.16 -9.20
N LEU A 33 -14.78 6.07 -9.89
CA LEU A 33 -13.42 5.52 -9.81
C LEU A 33 -12.37 6.54 -10.25
N ALA A 34 -12.61 7.23 -11.37
CA ALA A 34 -11.71 8.28 -11.84
C ALA A 34 -11.60 9.44 -10.83
N LYS A 35 -12.71 9.85 -10.21
CA LYS A 35 -12.74 10.92 -9.21
C LYS A 35 -12.00 10.54 -7.91
N LEU A 36 -12.09 9.27 -7.50
CA LEU A 36 -11.46 8.76 -6.29
C LEU A 36 -9.98 8.36 -6.49
N GLY A 37 -9.54 8.15 -7.74
CA GLY A 37 -8.26 7.52 -8.07
C GLY A 37 -7.03 8.12 -7.37
N LEU A 38 -6.87 9.45 -7.42
CA LEU A 38 -5.73 10.11 -6.76
C LEU A 38 -5.79 10.01 -5.24
N GLY A 39 -6.98 10.15 -4.65
CA GLY A 39 -7.19 9.99 -3.21
C GLY A 39 -6.90 8.57 -2.75
N ALA A 40 -7.36 7.57 -3.51
CA ALA A 40 -7.09 6.16 -3.26
C ALA A 40 -5.59 5.83 -3.39
N MET A 41 -4.88 6.43 -4.34
CA MET A 41 -3.43 6.26 -4.49
C MET A 41 -2.68 6.81 -3.26
N LEU A 42 -2.99 8.04 -2.83
CA LEU A 42 -2.36 8.64 -1.66
C LEU A 42 -2.66 7.84 -0.39
N ALA A 43 -3.89 7.38 -0.22
CA ALA A 43 -4.26 6.49 0.87
C ALA A 43 -3.45 5.18 0.83
N GLY A 44 -3.22 4.62 -0.36
CA GLY A 44 -2.38 3.44 -0.56
C GLY A 44 -0.92 3.68 -0.14
N VAL A 45 -0.32 4.81 -0.52
CA VAL A 45 1.06 5.17 -0.10
C VAL A 45 1.14 5.30 1.42
N ILE A 46 0.17 5.97 2.04
CA ILE A 46 0.12 6.13 3.50
C ILE A 46 -0.03 4.78 4.19
N ALA A 47 -0.88 3.89 3.67
CA ALA A 47 -1.06 2.55 4.23
C ALA A 47 0.25 1.74 4.21
N SER A 48 0.97 1.72 3.09
CA SER A 48 2.28 1.04 3.00
C SER A 48 3.34 1.67 3.91
N ALA A 49 3.36 3.02 4.01
CA ALA A 49 4.26 3.72 4.92
C ALA A 49 3.95 3.41 6.40
N GLN A 50 2.66 3.31 6.76
CA GLN A 50 2.23 2.94 8.11
C GLN A 50 2.67 1.53 8.45
N THR A 51 2.48 0.55 7.56
CA THR A 51 2.98 -0.82 7.76
C THR A 51 4.49 -0.83 7.90
N ALA A 52 5.22 -0.06 7.09
CA ALA A 52 6.67 0.06 7.19
C ALA A 52 7.14 0.65 8.53
N ALA A 53 6.43 1.64 9.07
CA ALA A 53 6.71 2.23 10.37
C ALA A 53 6.49 1.22 11.50
N VAL A 54 5.36 0.50 11.48
CA VAL A 54 5.06 -0.55 12.47
C VAL A 54 6.14 -1.65 12.42
N ALA A 55 6.48 -2.14 11.23
CA ALA A 55 7.55 -3.12 11.07
C ALA A 55 8.90 -2.59 11.60
N GLY A 56 9.22 -1.32 11.37
CA GLY A 56 10.43 -0.68 11.89
C GLY A 56 10.48 -0.64 13.42
N VAL A 57 9.35 -0.27 14.06
CA VAL A 57 9.24 -0.27 15.53
C VAL A 57 9.39 -1.69 16.08
N MET A 58 8.71 -2.67 15.48
CA MET A 58 8.79 -4.07 15.92
C MET A 58 10.21 -4.63 15.81
N PHE A 59 10.92 -4.37 14.72
CA PHE A 59 12.32 -4.77 14.57
C PHE A 59 13.22 -4.11 15.62
N GLY A 60 13.04 -2.82 15.89
CA GLY A 60 13.82 -2.12 16.91
C GLY A 60 13.58 -2.64 18.34
N ILE A 61 12.37 -3.12 18.63
CA ILE A 61 12.06 -3.78 19.91
C ILE A 61 12.69 -5.18 19.96
N ALA A 62 12.55 -5.97 18.89
CA ALA A 62 13.08 -7.33 18.82
C ALA A 62 14.60 -7.37 18.98
N ASP A 63 15.31 -6.43 18.34
CA ASP A 63 16.76 -6.28 18.45
C ASP A 63 17.20 -6.02 19.90
N LYS A 64 16.51 -5.13 20.62
CA LYS A 64 16.77 -4.86 22.05
C LYS A 64 16.53 -6.07 22.96
N LEU A 65 15.66 -6.98 22.57
CA LEU A 65 15.33 -8.20 23.32
C LEU A 65 16.20 -9.39 22.91
N GLY A 66 17.13 -9.22 21.96
CA GLY A 66 17.97 -10.31 21.44
C GLY A 66 17.20 -11.32 20.58
N ILE A 67 16.01 -10.95 20.10
CA ILE A 67 15.16 -11.82 19.28
C ILE A 67 15.55 -11.62 17.81
N GLN A 68 16.12 -12.67 17.20
CA GLN A 68 16.43 -12.68 15.77
C GLN A 68 15.13 -12.83 14.95
N LEU A 69 14.61 -11.70 14.47
CA LEU A 69 13.40 -11.64 13.64
C LEU A 69 13.75 -11.97 12.17
N VAL A 70 14.16 -13.21 11.89
CA VAL A 70 14.51 -13.67 10.53
C VAL A 70 13.27 -13.75 9.61
N ALA A 71 12.07 -13.47 10.10
CA ALA A 71 10.80 -13.87 9.48
C ALA A 71 10.01 -12.76 8.75
N LEU A 72 10.60 -11.60 8.43
CA LEU A 72 9.87 -10.48 7.77
C LEU A 72 10.40 -10.10 6.37
N ILE A 73 11.16 -10.99 5.72
CA ILE A 73 11.55 -10.88 4.30
C ILE A 73 10.81 -11.97 3.55
#